data_AF-A0A2E8LJD2-F1
#
_entry.id   AF-A0A2E8LJD2-F1
#
_cell.length_a   1.000
_cell.length_b   1.000
_cell.length_c   1.000
_cell.angle_alpha   90.00
_cell.angle_beta   90.00
_cell.angle_gamma   90.00
#
_symmetry.space_group_name_H-M   'P 1'
#
loop_
_entity.id
_entity.type
_entity.pdbx_description
1 polymer ?
#
loop_
_entity_poly.entity_id
_entity_poly.type
_entity_poly.pdbx_seq_one_letter_code
_entity_poly.pdbx_strand_id
1 'polypeptide(L)' 'DFLPASLEWEAGDRSEVSWYGEGTGPWHDSLRRSTGITRPTTEYPPLEDDPRLLELHERSLPHYEALLAHALAPAEGSAA' A
#
# COMPACT_ATOMS: atom_id res chain seq x y z
N ASP A 1 -16.09 11.19 -13.14
CA ASP A 1 -15.61 12.30 -12.28
C ASP A 1 -14.96 11.75 -11.02
N PHE A 2 -13.93 12.43 -10.51
CA PHE A 2 -13.23 12.06 -9.28
C PHE A 2 -14.10 12.43 -8.06
N LEU A 3 -14.13 11.55 -7.05
CA LEU A 3 -14.92 11.74 -5.82
C LEU A 3 -13.98 11.73 -4.60
N PRO A 4 -13.48 12.89 -4.16
CA PRO A 4 -12.54 12.98 -3.04
C PRO A 4 -13.09 12.36 -1.74
N ALA A 5 -14.39 12.54 -1.48
CA ALA A 5 -15.05 12.00 -0.29
C ALA A 5 -15.01 10.47 -0.21
N SER A 6 -14.77 9.76 -1.33
CA SER A 6 -14.59 8.30 -1.33
C SER A 6 -13.24 7.85 -0.77
N LEU A 7 -12.31 8.78 -0.52
CA LEU A 7 -11.02 8.50 0.11
C LEU A 7 -11.08 8.55 1.64
N GLU A 8 -12.24 8.86 2.22
CA GLU A 8 -12.45 9.03 3.66
C GLU A 8 -13.61 8.15 4.14
N TRP A 9 -13.56 7.73 5.39
CA TRP A 9 -14.65 7.02 6.04
C TRP A 9 -14.63 7.26 7.54
N GLU A 10 -15.81 7.14 8.15
CA GLU A 10 -15.99 7.34 9.59
C GLU A 10 -15.19 6.33 10.41
N ALA A 11 -14.64 6.79 11.54
CA ALA A 11 -14.06 5.92 12.55
C ALA A 11 -15.17 5.08 13.22
N GLY A 12 -14.87 3.84 13.59
CA GLY A 12 -15.85 2.99 14.24
C GLY A 12 -15.46 1.52 14.30
N ASP A 13 -16.43 0.66 14.64
CA ASP A 13 -16.24 -0.78 14.54
C ASP A 13 -15.95 -1.15 13.07
N ARG A 14 -14.86 -1.89 12.87
CA ARG A 14 -14.44 -2.44 11.57
C ARG A 14 -14.22 -3.94 11.72
N SER A 15 -15.17 -4.62 12.35
CA SER A 15 -15.11 -6.06 12.58
C SER A 15 -15.04 -6.86 11.26
N GLU A 16 -15.52 -6.30 10.15
CA GLU A 16 -15.43 -6.88 8.80
C GLU A 16 -13.99 -7.01 8.27
N VAL A 17 -13.04 -6.21 8.76
CA VAL A 17 -11.61 -6.38 8.41
C VAL A 17 -10.86 -7.27 9.40
N SER A 18 -11.58 -7.93 10.31
CA SER A 18 -11.02 -8.74 11.40
C SER A 18 -11.13 -10.25 11.15
N TRP A 19 -11.04 -10.66 9.89
CA TRP A 19 -11.19 -12.06 9.46
C TRP A 19 -9.92 -12.90 9.60
N TYR A 20 -8.76 -12.27 9.83
CA TYR A 20 -7.51 -12.96 10.16
C TYR A 20 -7.28 -12.87 11.69
N GLY A 21 -7.14 -14.04 12.31
CA GLY A 21 -7.61 -14.34 13.68
C GLY A 21 -6.98 -13.66 14.88
N GLU A 22 -7.46 -14.05 16.06
CA GLU A 22 -6.97 -13.63 17.37
C GLU A 22 -5.50 -14.06 17.56
N GLY A 23 -4.61 -13.12 17.91
CA GLY A 23 -3.18 -13.40 18.15
C GLY A 23 -2.22 -13.17 16.98
N THR A 24 -2.67 -12.67 15.82
CA THR A 24 -1.80 -12.38 14.66
C THR A 24 -1.08 -11.03 14.73
N GLY A 25 -1.13 -10.34 15.87
CA GLY A 25 -0.45 -9.07 16.08
C GLY A 25 -1.06 -7.90 15.28
N PRO A 26 -0.38 -6.73 15.26
CA PRO A 26 -0.95 -5.42 14.92
C PRO A 26 -1.30 -5.21 13.43
N TRP A 27 -1.30 -6.26 12.63
CA TRP A 27 -1.38 -6.17 11.18
C TRP A 27 -2.70 -5.55 10.69
N HIS A 28 -3.82 -5.89 11.33
CA HIS A 28 -5.14 -5.31 11.03
C HIS A 28 -5.51 -4.13 11.92
N ASP A 29 -4.71 -3.82 12.95
CA ASP A 29 -5.01 -2.70 13.83
C ASP A 29 -4.89 -1.35 13.09
N SER A 30 -3.89 -1.22 12.22
CA SER A 30 -3.73 -0.02 11.39
C SER A 30 -4.89 0.15 10.42
N LEU A 31 -5.39 -0.95 9.85
CA LEU A 31 -6.57 -0.93 8.97
C LEU A 31 -7.84 -0.60 9.77
N ARG A 32 -8.02 -1.17 10.96
CA ARG A 32 -9.17 -0.89 11.84
C ARG A 32 -9.20 0.57 12.30
N ARG A 33 -8.04 1.18 12.54
CA ARG A 33 -7.90 2.61 12.92
C ARG A 33 -7.92 3.58 11.74
N SER A 34 -7.80 3.09 10.51
CA SER A 34 -7.77 3.96 9.34
C SER A 34 -9.12 4.64 9.16
N THR A 35 -9.10 5.90 8.72
CA THR A 35 -10.28 6.73 8.38
C THR A 35 -10.22 7.26 6.96
N GLY A 36 -9.31 6.71 6.16
CA GLY A 36 -9.11 7.11 4.77
C GLY A 36 -7.85 6.55 4.15
N ILE A 37 -7.64 6.89 2.89
CA ILE A 37 -6.39 6.62 2.16
C ILE A 37 -5.44 7.79 2.40
N THR A 38 -4.52 7.61 3.34
CA THR A 38 -3.50 8.61 3.68
C THR A 38 -2.14 8.20 3.12
N ARG A 39 -1.24 9.18 3.00
CA ARG A 39 0.14 8.91 2.61
C ARG A 39 0.78 7.96 3.64
N PRO A 40 1.39 6.84 3.21
CA PRO A 40 2.11 5.96 4.13
C PRO A 40 3.25 6.70 4.82
N THR A 41 3.39 6.51 6.13
CA THR A 41 4.53 7.03 6.93
C THR A 41 5.56 5.94 7.23
N THR A 42 5.46 4.79 6.56
CA THR A 42 6.35 3.65 6.77
C THR A 42 7.76 3.99 6.29
N GLU A 43 8.74 3.83 7.18
CA GLU A 43 10.15 3.82 6.84
C GLU A 43 10.57 2.38 6.54
N TYR A 44 11.25 2.16 5.41
CA TYR A 44 11.78 0.85 5.04
C TYR A 44 13.24 0.74 5.49
N PRO A 45 13.66 -0.42 6.00
CA PRO A 45 15.07 -0.66 6.27
C PRO A 45 15.89 -0.63 4.96
N PRO A 46 17.16 -0.22 5.02
CA PRO A 46 18.13 -0.44 3.95
C PRO A 46 18.11 -1.89 3.44
N LEU A 47 18.33 -2.09 2.14
CA LEU A 47 18.28 -3.44 1.54
C LEU A 47 19.40 -4.33 2.08
N GLU A 48 20.56 -3.73 2.31
CA GLU A 48 21.77 -4.36 2.84
C GLU A 48 21.62 -4.90 4.27
N ASP A 49 20.58 -4.51 4.99
CA ASP A 49 20.33 -4.96 6.37
C ASP A 49 19.89 -6.44 6.43
N ASP A 50 19.36 -7.00 5.34
CA ASP A 50 18.93 -8.40 5.27
C ASP A 50 19.23 -9.00 3.88
N PRO A 51 20.05 -10.06 3.78
CA PRO A 51 20.32 -10.77 2.53
C PRO A 51 19.06 -11.22 1.77
N ARG A 52 17.94 -11.49 2.48
CA ARG A 52 16.66 -11.84 1.85
C ARG A 52 16.02 -10.65 1.14
N LEU A 53 16.24 -9.42 1.63
CA LEU A 53 15.76 -8.21 0.96
C LEU A 53 16.56 -7.95 -0.33
N LEU A 54 17.88 -8.19 -0.30
CA LEU A 54 18.71 -8.13 -1.51
C LEU A 54 18.27 -9.15 -2.56
N GLU A 55 18.09 -10.42 -2.17
CA GLU A 55 17.61 -11.47 -3.09
C GLU A 55 16.24 -11.11 -3.70
N LEU A 56 15.32 -10.62 -2.86
CA LEU A 56 14.00 -10.19 -3.33
C LEU A 56 14.10 -9.03 -4.31
N HIS A 57 14.93 -8.04 -4.02
CA HIS A 57 15.18 -6.89 -4.88
C HIS A 57 15.72 -7.33 -6.24
N GLU A 58 16.79 -8.14 -6.26
CA GLU A 58 17.41 -8.65 -7.49
C GLU A 58 16.43 -9.45 -8.35
N ARG A 59 15.62 -10.31 -7.73
CA ARG A 59 14.60 -11.10 -8.44
C ARG A 59 13.49 -10.22 -9.01
N SER A 60 13.12 -9.15 -8.31
CA SER A 60 11.95 -8.33 -8.66
C SER A 60 12.28 -7.20 -9.63
N LEU A 61 13.50 -6.67 -9.58
CA LEU A 61 13.92 -5.49 -10.34
C LEU A 61 13.62 -5.61 -11.85
N PRO A 62 13.96 -6.71 -12.55
CA PRO A 62 13.69 -6.81 -13.99
C PRO A 62 12.20 -6.71 -14.34
N HIS A 63 11.32 -7.18 -13.46
CA HIS A 63 9.87 -7.09 -13.67
C HIS A 63 9.36 -5.67 -13.49
N TYR A 64 9.85 -4.96 -12.48
CA TYR A 64 9.49 -3.56 -12.26
C TYR A 64 10.05 -2.65 -13.36
N GLU A 65 11.25 -2.91 -13.85
CA GLU A 65 11.82 -2.21 -15.01
C GLU A 65 10.97 -2.42 -16.27
N ALA A 66 10.50 -3.65 -16.52
CA ALA A 66 9.59 -3.93 -17.63
C ALA A 66 8.24 -3.21 -17.48
N LEU A 67 7.65 -3.20 -16.27
CA LEU A 67 6.43 -2.45 -16.00
C LEU A 67 6.61 -0.95 -16.21
N LEU A 68 7.75 -0.40 -15.80
CA LEU A 68 8.07 1.02 -15.98
C LEU A 68 8.26 1.37 -17.47
N ALA A 69 8.94 0.53 -18.23
CA ALA A 69 9.14 0.72 -19.67
C ALA A 69 7.82 0.72 -20.46
N HIS A 70 6.78 0.06 -19.92
CA HIS A 70 5.44 -0.01 -20.49
C HIS A 70 4.39 0.71 -19.65
N ALA A 71 4.82 1.65 -18.81
CA ALA A 71 3.92 2.38 -17.93
C ALA A 71 2.89 3.17 -18.76
N LEU A 72 1.62 3.06 -18.37
CA LEU A 72 0.56 3.85 -18.96
C LEU A 72 0.64 5.27 -18.42
N ALA A 73 0.72 6.25 -19.31
CA ALA A 73 0.52 7.64 -18.94
C ALA A 73 -0.97 7.87 -18.62
N PRO A 74 -1.29 8.74 -17.65
CA PRO A 74 -2.65 9.26 -17.52
C PRO A 74 -3.08 9.85 -18.86
N ALA A 75 -4.34 9.63 -19.26
CA ALA A 75 -4.87 10.30 -20.44
C ALA A 75 -4.75 11.81 -20.25
N GLU A 76 -4.13 12.51 -21.21
CA GLU A 76 -4.04 13.97 -21.18
C GLU A 76 -5.46 14.56 -21.06
N GLY A 77 -5.67 15.40 -20.04
CA GLY A 77 -6.95 16.07 -19.79
C GLY A 77 -7.69 15.64 -18.52
N SER A 78 -7.23 14.62 -17.78
CA SER A 78 -7.79 14.31 -16.45
C SER A 78 -7.16 15.19 -15.36
N ALA A 79 -7.27 16.51 -15.49
CA ALA A 79 -7.12 17.41 -14.35
C ALA A 79 -8.44 17.38 -13.57
N ALA A 80 -8.40 16.81 -12.36
CA ALA A 80 -9.42 16.96 -11.34
C ALA A 80 -8.82 17.75 -10.18
#